data_AF-A0A240UC05-F1
#
_entry.id   AF-A0A240UC05-F1
#
_cell.length_a   1.000
_cell.length_b   1.000
_cell.length_c   1.000
_cell.angle_alpha   90.00
_cell.angle_beta   90.00
_cell.angle_gamma   90.00
#
_symmetry.space_group_name_H-M   'P 1'
#
loop_
_entity.id
_entity.type
_entity.pdbx_description
1 polymer ?
#
loop_
_entity_poly.entity_id
_entity_poly.type
_entity_poly.pdbx_seq_one_letter_code
_entity_poly.pdbx_strand_id
1 'polypeptide(L)'
;MNFEALWAQGAQQFQQIFGESWTKALQSFQSADAAGRVPGAAPVQFSSTKLQALQQQYLQDAKELWAQGLQAAPELKDRRFSGEGWAANPVAAFSAAAYLLNARTLMGLAEAVESDEKTKARIRFGVEQWMAAMAPSNFLAFNAEAQKKAIETKGESIALGLKNLLHDITQGHVSMTDESLFEVGRNVATTEGAVVFENELFQLLEYKPLTAKVYERPFLLVPPCINKFYILDLQPENSLIRYAVEQGHRTFVVSWRNPDDSLAHKTWDDYVEDGAMAAIDVVQNITGAEQINALGFCVGGTILSNALAVLAARGDEPVASATFLTTLIDFTDTGILDVFIDEGMVKYREMQLGKGGLMKGQDLASTFSFLRPNDLVWNYVVGNYLKGETPPPFDLLYWNSDSTNLPGPFYAWYLRNFYLENNLVKPGKLIVCGEKMDLANLTLPVYIYGSREDHIVPINAAYASTQVLPGKKRFVMGASGHIAGVINPPAKGKRSHWIRADGKLPATLEQWLEGATEHPGSWWTDWSGWLEGHAGKQIAAPKAYGKGTRFKAIEPAPGRYVKQKV
;
A
#
# COMPACT_ATOMS: atom_id res chain seq x y z
N MET A 1 -28.98 -7.09 -35.99
CA MET A 1 -29.05 -6.81 -34.54
C MET A 1 -28.68 -5.35 -34.35
N ASN A 2 -29.55 -4.57 -33.72
CA ASN A 2 -29.47 -3.11 -33.78
C ASN A 2 -28.37 -2.61 -32.82
N PHE A 3 -27.22 -2.22 -33.38
CA PHE A 3 -26.00 -1.87 -32.62
C PHE A 3 -26.24 -0.68 -31.67
N GLU A 4 -27.13 0.25 -32.03
CA GLU A 4 -27.57 1.35 -31.17
C GLU A 4 -28.37 0.89 -29.95
N ALA A 5 -29.19 -0.16 -30.08
CA ALA A 5 -29.96 -0.69 -28.96
C ALA A 5 -29.07 -1.45 -27.97
N LEU A 6 -28.05 -2.14 -28.47
CA LEU A 6 -27.01 -2.81 -27.67
C LEU A 6 -26.07 -1.80 -26.98
N TRP A 7 -25.75 -0.69 -27.65
CA TRP A 7 -25.01 0.43 -27.06
C TRP A 7 -25.84 1.18 -26.03
N ALA A 8 -27.13 1.42 -26.28
CA ALA A 8 -28.02 2.08 -25.32
C ALA A 8 -28.30 1.19 -24.11
N GLN A 9 -28.49 -0.12 -24.29
CA GLN A 9 -28.57 -1.08 -23.18
C GLN A 9 -27.22 -1.20 -22.46
N GLY A 10 -26.10 -1.33 -23.17
CA GLY A 10 -24.77 -1.40 -22.57
C GLY A 10 -24.38 -0.12 -21.84
N ALA A 11 -24.76 1.05 -22.35
CA ALA A 11 -24.57 2.35 -21.69
C ALA A 11 -25.53 2.52 -20.51
N GLN A 12 -26.78 2.06 -20.59
CA GLN A 12 -27.70 2.03 -19.44
C GLN A 12 -27.23 1.05 -18.36
N GLN A 13 -26.69 -0.09 -18.75
CA GLN A 13 -26.18 -1.12 -17.84
C GLN A 13 -24.83 -0.71 -17.26
N PHE A 14 -23.97 -0.03 -18.03
CA PHE A 14 -22.76 0.63 -17.54
C PHE A 14 -23.11 1.80 -16.62
N GLN A 15 -24.10 2.62 -16.96
CA GLN A 15 -24.59 3.69 -16.09
C GLN A 15 -25.31 3.13 -14.85
N GLN A 16 -25.86 1.91 -14.91
CA GLN A 16 -26.40 1.19 -13.75
C GLN A 16 -25.32 0.49 -12.93
N ILE A 17 -24.26 -0.08 -13.51
CA ILE A 17 -23.21 -0.80 -12.78
C ILE A 17 -22.18 0.18 -12.25
N PHE A 18 -21.76 1.14 -13.05
CA PHE A 18 -20.98 2.28 -12.60
C PHE A 18 -21.82 3.16 -11.72
N GLY A 19 -23.12 3.34 -12.02
CA GLY A 19 -24.06 3.99 -11.12
C GLY A 19 -24.25 3.24 -9.82
N GLU A 20 -24.40 1.93 -9.78
CA GLU A 20 -24.57 1.12 -8.56
C GLU A 20 -23.26 0.95 -7.82
N SER A 21 -22.11 0.90 -8.49
CA SER A 21 -20.78 0.89 -7.86
C SER A 21 -20.43 2.27 -7.33
N TRP A 22 -20.77 3.33 -8.07
CA TRP A 22 -20.69 4.73 -7.63
C TRP A 22 -21.74 5.06 -6.58
N THR A 23 -22.90 4.42 -6.60
CA THR A 23 -23.98 4.54 -5.62
C THR A 23 -23.75 3.62 -4.45
N LYS A 24 -22.97 2.52 -4.56
CA LYS A 24 -22.48 1.71 -3.43
C LYS A 24 -21.25 2.33 -2.81
N ALA A 25 -20.36 2.94 -3.59
CA ALA A 25 -19.30 3.79 -3.11
C ALA A 25 -19.94 5.02 -2.46
N LEU A 26 -20.83 5.74 -3.14
CA LEU A 26 -21.61 6.83 -2.56
C LEU A 26 -22.55 6.36 -1.47
N GLN A 27 -23.05 5.12 -1.40
CA GLN A 27 -23.83 4.61 -0.26
C GLN A 27 -22.91 4.11 0.83
N SER A 28 -21.65 3.79 0.57
CA SER A 28 -20.64 3.60 1.61
C SER A 28 -20.20 4.95 2.16
N PHE A 29 -20.15 6.00 1.32
CA PHE A 29 -19.97 7.41 1.69
C PHE A 29 -21.25 8.02 2.31
N GLN A 30 -22.44 7.64 1.84
CA GLN A 30 -23.75 8.14 2.26
C GLN A 30 -24.36 7.27 3.35
N SER A 31 -23.89 6.05 3.63
CA SER A 31 -24.19 5.36 4.89
C SER A 31 -23.22 5.79 5.98
N ALA A 32 -22.03 6.29 5.60
CA ALA A 32 -21.24 7.17 6.45
C ALA A 32 -21.93 8.54 6.68
N ASP A 33 -22.62 9.13 5.68
CA ASP A 33 -23.43 10.35 5.87
C ASP A 33 -24.90 10.12 6.34
N ALA A 34 -25.49 8.93 6.26
CA ALA A 34 -26.90 8.70 6.61
C ALA A 34 -27.08 8.32 8.08
N ALA A 35 -25.99 7.93 8.76
CA ALA A 35 -25.88 8.05 10.21
C ALA A 35 -25.54 9.48 10.67
N GLY A 36 -25.36 10.42 9.72
CA GLY A 36 -24.96 11.79 9.97
C GLY A 36 -25.64 12.77 9.01
N ARG A 37 -26.95 12.99 9.17
CA ARG A 37 -27.41 14.38 9.02
C ARG A 37 -26.54 15.16 10.00
N VAL A 38 -25.50 15.85 9.56
CA VAL A 38 -24.65 16.66 10.45
C VAL A 38 -25.57 17.71 11.07
N PRO A 39 -25.96 17.60 12.34
CA PRO A 39 -26.63 18.69 13.02
C PRO A 39 -25.49 19.64 13.37
N GLY A 40 -25.26 20.64 12.51
CA GLY A 40 -24.21 21.64 12.69
C GLY A 40 -23.00 21.55 11.75
N ALA A 41 -23.18 21.20 10.47
CA ALA A 41 -22.13 21.47 9.49
C ALA A 41 -21.85 22.97 9.49
N ALA A 42 -20.71 23.37 10.07
CA ALA A 42 -20.31 24.76 10.12
C ALA A 42 -20.25 25.29 8.68
N PRO A 43 -20.78 26.50 8.41
CA PRO A 43 -20.65 27.10 7.09
C PRO A 43 -19.17 27.17 6.72
N VAL A 44 -18.81 26.70 5.52
CA VAL A 44 -17.44 26.78 5.00
C VAL A 44 -17.05 28.25 4.91
N GLN A 45 -16.14 28.67 5.77
CA GLN A 45 -15.59 30.02 5.77
C GLN A 45 -14.32 30.04 4.92
N PHE A 46 -14.11 31.13 4.18
CA PHE A 46 -12.95 31.32 3.34
C PHE A 46 -12.16 32.52 3.82
N SER A 47 -10.83 32.42 3.78
CA SER A 47 -9.97 33.57 3.96
C SER A 47 -10.23 34.58 2.84
N SER A 48 -10.74 35.76 3.21
CA SER A 48 -11.08 36.83 2.27
C SER A 48 -9.87 37.26 1.43
N THR A 49 -8.69 37.36 2.04
CA THR A 49 -7.43 37.69 1.37
C THR A 49 -7.02 36.62 0.36
N LYS A 50 -7.05 35.33 0.75
CA LYS A 50 -6.70 34.23 -0.16
C LYS A 50 -7.70 34.14 -1.32
N LEU A 51 -8.98 34.33 -1.04
CA LEU A 51 -10.05 34.28 -2.04
C LEU A 51 -9.93 35.40 -3.06
N GLN A 52 -9.62 36.63 -2.62
CA GLN A 52 -9.34 37.76 -3.52
C GLN A 52 -8.10 37.51 -4.39
N ALA A 53 -7.01 36.99 -3.79
CA ALA A 53 -5.80 36.65 -4.54
C ALA A 53 -6.07 35.56 -5.60
N LEU A 54 -6.81 34.51 -5.24
CA LEU A 54 -7.21 33.44 -6.15
C LEU A 54 -8.10 33.96 -7.29
N GLN A 55 -9.04 34.87 -7.00
CA GLN A 55 -9.91 35.47 -8.00
C GLN A 55 -9.10 36.32 -8.99
N GLN A 56 -8.15 37.13 -8.50
CA GLN A 56 -7.27 37.94 -9.35
C GLN A 56 -6.40 37.05 -10.25
N GLN A 57 -5.77 36.03 -9.67
CA GLN A 57 -4.95 35.08 -10.42
C GLN A 57 -5.76 34.34 -11.49
N TYR A 58 -6.96 33.86 -11.16
CA TYR A 58 -7.82 33.17 -12.12
C TYR A 58 -8.20 34.07 -13.29
N LEU A 59 -8.57 35.33 -13.03
CA LEU A 59 -8.91 36.28 -14.10
C LEU A 59 -7.71 36.58 -15.00
N GLN A 60 -6.51 36.68 -14.44
CA GLN A 60 -5.29 36.86 -15.22
C GLN A 60 -4.98 35.63 -16.10
N ASP A 61 -4.90 34.44 -15.50
CA ASP A 61 -4.62 33.19 -16.20
C ASP A 61 -5.68 32.91 -17.28
N ALA A 62 -6.97 33.14 -16.97
CA ALA A 62 -8.05 32.98 -17.92
C ALA A 62 -7.89 33.96 -19.10
N LYS A 63 -7.57 35.23 -18.84
CA LYS A 63 -7.33 36.21 -19.90
C LYS A 63 -6.16 35.80 -20.79
N GLU A 64 -5.06 35.32 -20.20
CA GLU A 64 -3.90 34.81 -20.95
C GLU A 64 -4.27 33.61 -21.82
N LEU A 65 -5.00 32.63 -21.27
CA LEU A 65 -5.47 31.46 -22.00
C LEU A 65 -6.42 31.83 -23.15
N TRP A 66 -7.38 32.74 -22.91
CA TRP A 66 -8.30 33.24 -23.93
C TRP A 66 -7.60 34.07 -25.01
N ALA A 67 -6.55 34.83 -24.66
CA ALA A 67 -5.76 35.61 -25.61
C ALA A 67 -4.91 34.73 -26.54
N GLN A 68 -4.41 33.60 -26.05
CA GLN A 68 -3.74 32.58 -26.88
C GLN A 68 -4.74 31.89 -27.83
N GLY A 69 -6.00 31.75 -27.39
CA GLY A 69 -7.10 31.19 -28.18
C GLY A 69 -6.78 29.78 -28.68
N LEU A 70 -7.19 29.48 -29.93
CA LEU A 70 -6.81 28.24 -30.63
C LEU A 70 -5.58 28.43 -31.54
N GLN A 71 -4.91 29.59 -31.48
CA GLN A 71 -3.84 29.94 -32.42
C GLN A 71 -2.46 29.43 -31.97
N ALA A 72 -2.27 29.21 -30.66
CA ALA A 72 -1.08 28.58 -30.10
C ALA A 72 -1.50 27.54 -29.06
N ALA A 73 -0.94 26.33 -29.14
CA ALA A 73 -1.19 25.30 -28.15
C ALA A 73 -0.50 25.70 -26.82
N PRO A 74 -1.24 25.86 -25.71
CA PRO A 74 -0.63 26.15 -24.42
C PRO A 74 0.31 25.02 -23.99
N GLU A 75 1.39 25.36 -23.28
CA GLU A 75 2.32 24.36 -22.75
C GLU A 75 1.65 23.58 -21.61
N LEU A 76 1.47 22.27 -21.81
CA LEU A 76 0.86 21.38 -20.84
C LEU A 76 1.95 20.60 -20.09
N LYS A 77 2.11 20.86 -18.80
CA LYS A 77 3.10 20.17 -17.94
C LYS A 77 2.57 18.89 -17.29
N ASP A 78 1.27 18.64 -17.41
CA ASP A 78 0.62 17.44 -16.86
C ASP A 78 0.80 16.24 -17.80
N ARG A 79 1.33 15.14 -17.25
CA ARG A 79 1.64 13.92 -18.00
C ARG A 79 0.43 13.33 -18.73
N ARG A 80 -0.80 13.56 -18.25
CA ARG A 80 -2.03 13.08 -18.91
C ARG A 80 -2.23 13.67 -20.31
N PHE A 81 -1.63 14.83 -20.57
CA PHE A 81 -1.77 15.57 -21.83
C PHE A 81 -0.44 15.70 -22.59
N SER A 82 0.55 14.84 -22.29
CA SER A 82 1.89 14.94 -22.90
C SER A 82 2.01 14.32 -24.30
N GLY A 83 0.97 13.62 -24.76
CA GLY A 83 0.99 12.91 -26.03
C GLY A 83 0.76 13.80 -27.25
N GLU A 84 1.26 13.38 -28.42
CA GLU A 84 1.24 14.19 -29.65
C GLU A 84 -0.17 14.62 -30.07
N GLY A 85 -1.20 13.80 -29.80
CA GLY A 85 -2.59 14.12 -30.12
C GLY A 85 -3.11 15.36 -29.38
N TRP A 86 -2.59 15.64 -28.18
CA TRP A 86 -2.94 16.83 -27.41
C TRP A 86 -2.24 18.08 -27.95
N ALA A 87 -0.95 17.98 -28.30
CA ALA A 87 -0.21 19.10 -28.87
C ALA A 87 -0.66 19.46 -30.28
N ALA A 88 -1.06 18.48 -31.10
CA ALA A 88 -1.44 18.68 -32.49
C ALA A 88 -2.90 19.15 -32.69
N ASN A 89 -3.74 19.10 -31.65
CA ASN A 89 -5.14 19.52 -31.72
C ASN A 89 -5.37 20.75 -30.83
N PRO A 90 -5.50 21.97 -31.40
CA PRO A 90 -5.68 23.20 -30.62
C PRO A 90 -6.89 23.21 -29.70
N VAL A 91 -7.99 22.53 -30.09
CA VAL A 91 -9.20 22.43 -29.25
C VAL A 91 -8.91 21.54 -28.04
N ALA A 92 -8.24 20.41 -28.24
CA ALA A 92 -7.86 19.50 -27.15
C ALA A 92 -6.85 20.16 -26.20
N ALA A 93 -5.85 20.87 -26.72
CA ALA A 93 -4.87 21.62 -25.92
C ALA A 93 -5.54 22.72 -25.09
N PHE A 94 -6.46 23.48 -25.70
CA PHE A 94 -7.23 24.51 -24.99
C PHE A 94 -8.13 23.91 -23.91
N SER A 95 -8.84 22.81 -24.19
CA SER A 95 -9.67 22.11 -23.19
C SER A 95 -8.84 21.58 -22.02
N ALA A 96 -7.66 21.01 -22.29
CA ALA A 96 -6.75 20.56 -21.25
C ALA A 96 -6.23 21.72 -20.39
N ALA A 97 -5.82 22.83 -21.00
CA ALA A 97 -5.37 24.02 -20.29
C ALA A 97 -6.49 24.67 -19.45
N ALA A 98 -7.70 24.76 -19.99
CA ALA A 98 -8.86 25.26 -19.27
C ALA A 98 -9.20 24.36 -18.07
N TYR A 99 -9.13 23.04 -18.24
CA TYR A 99 -9.30 22.09 -17.14
C TYR A 99 -8.21 22.26 -16.06
N LEU A 100 -6.93 22.35 -16.43
CA LEU A 100 -5.82 22.53 -15.49
C LEU A 100 -5.92 23.84 -14.70
N LEU A 101 -6.34 24.92 -15.37
CA LEU A 101 -6.62 26.20 -14.72
C LEU A 101 -7.71 26.05 -13.64
N ASN A 102 -8.86 25.49 -14.01
CA ASN A 102 -9.97 25.29 -13.07
C ASN A 102 -9.59 24.35 -11.92
N ALA A 103 -8.86 23.26 -12.20
CA ALA A 103 -8.38 22.33 -11.18
C ALA A 103 -7.46 23.03 -10.17
N ARG A 104 -6.50 23.84 -10.64
CA ARG A 104 -5.63 24.63 -9.78
C ARG A 104 -6.41 25.64 -8.94
N THR A 105 -7.41 26.30 -9.51
CA THR A 105 -8.25 27.27 -8.78
C THR A 105 -9.10 26.60 -7.71
N LEU A 106 -9.73 25.47 -8.02
CA LEU A 106 -10.51 24.70 -7.06
C LEU A 106 -9.65 24.15 -5.93
N MET A 107 -8.42 23.72 -6.23
CA MET A 107 -7.46 23.34 -5.21
C MET A 107 -7.07 24.53 -4.33
N GLY A 108 -6.84 25.70 -4.93
CA GLY A 108 -6.61 26.93 -4.19
C GLY A 108 -7.78 27.30 -3.28
N LEU A 109 -9.03 27.10 -3.74
CA LEU A 109 -10.22 27.31 -2.92
C LEU A 109 -10.27 26.35 -1.73
N ALA A 110 -9.91 25.07 -1.92
CA ALA A 110 -9.77 24.12 -0.81
C ALA A 110 -8.71 24.58 0.22
N GLU A 111 -7.56 25.12 -0.23
CA GLU A 111 -6.53 25.72 0.64
C GLU A 111 -6.94 27.03 1.33
N ALA A 112 -7.95 27.71 0.76
CA ALA A 112 -8.49 28.94 1.31
C ALA A 112 -9.57 28.71 2.37
N VAL A 113 -10.05 27.47 2.54
CA VAL A 113 -11.01 27.12 3.58
C VAL A 113 -10.39 27.29 4.97
N GLU A 114 -11.10 28.02 5.83
CA GLU A 114 -10.80 28.19 7.25
C GLU A 114 -11.49 27.07 8.04
N SER A 115 -10.73 26.01 8.33
CA SER A 115 -11.17 24.87 9.15
C SER A 115 -9.94 24.22 9.79
N ASP A 116 -10.16 23.23 10.67
CA ASP A 116 -9.08 22.37 11.15
C ASP A 116 -8.42 21.60 9.99
N GLU A 117 -7.17 21.17 10.16
CA GLU A 117 -6.39 20.54 9.09
C GLU A 117 -7.02 19.25 8.57
N LYS A 118 -7.72 18.48 9.43
CA LYS A 118 -8.40 17.26 9.02
C LYS A 118 -9.55 17.58 8.08
N THR A 119 -10.43 18.50 8.46
CA THR A 119 -11.54 18.97 7.60
C THR A 119 -11.02 19.52 6.26
N LYS A 120 -9.96 20.33 6.29
CA LYS A 120 -9.33 20.86 5.08
C LYS A 120 -8.78 19.74 4.18
N ALA A 121 -8.13 18.72 4.76
CA ALA A 121 -7.65 17.55 4.04
C ALA A 121 -8.80 16.76 3.40
N ARG A 122 -9.95 16.61 4.08
CA ARG A 122 -11.15 15.98 3.52
C ARG A 122 -11.66 16.74 2.28
N ILE A 123 -11.74 18.07 2.36
CA ILE A 123 -12.18 18.93 1.26
C ILE A 123 -11.19 18.85 0.10
N ARG A 124 -9.89 18.96 0.38
CA ARG A 124 -8.81 18.84 -0.61
C ARG A 124 -8.94 17.53 -1.36
N PHE A 125 -9.03 16.41 -0.64
CA PHE A 125 -9.20 15.09 -1.24
C PHE A 125 -10.46 15.00 -2.10
N GLY A 126 -11.61 15.49 -1.62
CA GLY A 126 -12.85 15.51 -2.40
C GLY A 126 -12.72 16.29 -3.72
N VAL A 127 -12.06 17.45 -3.68
CA VAL A 127 -11.75 18.25 -4.88
C VAL A 127 -10.80 17.51 -5.82
N GLU A 128 -9.75 16.87 -5.30
CA GLU A 128 -8.82 16.05 -6.09
C GLU A 128 -9.55 14.91 -6.81
N GLN A 129 -10.41 14.16 -6.11
CA GLN A 129 -11.19 13.06 -6.69
C GLN A 129 -12.14 13.56 -7.79
N TRP A 130 -12.87 14.65 -7.52
CA TRP A 130 -13.78 15.24 -8.49
C TRP A 130 -13.04 15.71 -9.75
N MET A 131 -11.89 16.35 -9.56
CA MET A 131 -11.06 16.82 -10.67
C MET A 131 -10.42 15.69 -11.45
N ALA A 132 -9.94 14.65 -10.78
CA ALA A 132 -9.46 13.44 -11.43
C ALA A 132 -10.54 12.81 -12.32
N ALA A 133 -11.78 12.69 -11.81
CA ALA A 133 -12.90 12.10 -12.56
C ALA A 133 -13.33 12.92 -13.77
N MET A 134 -13.31 14.26 -13.66
CA MET A 134 -13.71 15.18 -14.73
C MET A 134 -12.61 15.49 -15.74
N ALA A 135 -11.45 14.84 -15.67
CA ALA A 135 -10.36 15.08 -16.59
C ALA A 135 -10.80 14.82 -18.06
N PRO A 136 -10.56 15.74 -19.00
CA PRO A 136 -10.92 15.56 -20.43
C PRO A 136 -10.34 14.28 -21.03
N SER A 137 -9.19 13.83 -20.52
CA SER A 137 -8.55 12.56 -20.90
C SER A 137 -9.45 11.34 -20.71
N ASN A 138 -10.40 11.37 -19.77
CA ASN A 138 -11.21 10.20 -19.41
C ASN A 138 -12.38 9.96 -20.36
N PHE A 139 -12.66 10.89 -21.29
CA PHE A 139 -13.83 10.84 -22.16
C PHE A 139 -13.42 10.80 -23.62
N LEU A 140 -13.90 9.82 -24.38
CA LEU A 140 -13.60 9.67 -25.81
C LEU A 140 -13.88 10.95 -26.62
N ALA A 141 -14.95 11.68 -26.27
CA ALA A 141 -15.33 12.93 -26.95
C ALA A 141 -14.27 14.04 -26.86
N PHE A 142 -13.41 14.01 -25.84
CA PHE A 142 -12.39 15.04 -25.60
C PHE A 142 -10.96 14.50 -25.69
N ASN A 143 -10.79 13.17 -25.75
CA ASN A 143 -9.49 12.53 -25.84
C ASN A 143 -9.02 12.38 -27.30
N ALA A 144 -8.23 13.35 -27.77
CA ALA A 144 -7.74 13.40 -29.14
C ALA A 144 -6.90 12.17 -29.54
N GLU A 145 -6.17 11.56 -28.60
CA GLU A 145 -5.40 10.35 -28.88
C GLU A 145 -6.29 9.12 -29.08
N ALA A 146 -7.29 8.95 -28.22
CA ALA A 146 -8.25 7.85 -28.36
C ALA A 146 -9.05 7.99 -29.66
N GLN A 147 -9.43 9.21 -30.04
CA GLN A 147 -10.07 9.49 -31.34
C GLN A 147 -9.14 9.14 -32.51
N LYS A 148 -7.88 9.58 -32.46
CA LYS A 148 -6.87 9.25 -33.48
C LYS A 148 -6.72 7.73 -33.62
N LYS A 149 -6.58 7.02 -32.51
CA LYS A 149 -6.45 5.55 -32.49
C LYS A 149 -7.70 4.85 -33.05
N ALA A 150 -8.89 5.34 -32.71
CA ALA A 150 -10.14 4.81 -33.26
C ALA A 150 -10.22 4.98 -34.78
N ILE A 151 -9.76 6.13 -35.31
CA ILE A 151 -9.70 6.37 -36.75
C ILE A 151 -8.66 5.45 -37.42
N GLU A 152 -7.44 5.39 -36.87
CA GLU A 152 -6.35 4.55 -37.39
C GLU A 152 -6.70 3.06 -37.44
N THR A 153 -7.42 2.58 -36.42
CA THR A 153 -7.85 1.18 -36.30
C THR A 153 -9.24 0.92 -36.90
N LYS A 154 -9.86 1.92 -37.55
CA LYS A 154 -11.22 1.83 -38.12
C LYS A 154 -12.27 1.33 -37.11
N GLY A 155 -12.13 1.74 -35.84
CA GLY A 155 -13.04 1.41 -34.74
C GLY A 155 -12.72 0.11 -33.99
N GLU A 156 -11.73 -0.67 -34.42
CA GLU A 156 -11.31 -1.90 -33.73
C GLU A 156 -10.84 -1.64 -32.29
N SER A 157 -10.16 -0.51 -32.04
CA SER A 157 -9.73 -0.12 -30.68
C SER A 157 -10.90 0.07 -29.72
N ILE A 158 -12.03 0.63 -30.19
CA ILE A 158 -13.24 0.83 -29.38
C ILE A 158 -13.92 -0.52 -29.13
N ALA A 159 -13.96 -1.41 -30.13
CA ALA A 159 -14.53 -2.74 -29.98
C ALA A 159 -13.74 -3.58 -28.95
N LEU A 160 -12.40 -3.54 -29.02
CA LEU A 160 -11.54 -4.14 -28.00
C LEU A 160 -11.76 -3.50 -26.63
N GLY A 161 -11.86 -2.17 -26.56
CA GLY A 161 -12.08 -1.46 -25.30
C GLY A 161 -13.41 -1.81 -24.62
N LEU A 162 -14.48 -1.97 -25.40
CA LEU A 162 -15.76 -2.46 -24.89
C LEU A 162 -15.67 -3.91 -24.42
N LYS A 163 -14.94 -4.77 -25.14
CA LYS A 163 -14.69 -6.15 -24.71
C LYS A 163 -13.94 -6.20 -23.37
N ASN A 164 -12.91 -5.37 -23.21
CA ASN A 164 -12.17 -5.22 -21.96
C ASN A 164 -13.09 -4.74 -20.84
N LEU A 165 -13.91 -3.72 -21.08
CA LEU A 165 -14.88 -3.23 -20.10
C LEU A 165 -15.88 -4.30 -19.64
N LEU A 166 -16.44 -5.07 -20.58
CA LEU A 166 -17.37 -6.15 -20.25
C LEU A 166 -16.68 -7.26 -19.42
N HIS A 167 -15.42 -7.57 -19.73
CA HIS A 167 -14.61 -8.49 -18.94
C HIS A 167 -14.39 -7.98 -17.51
N ASP A 168 -14.02 -6.70 -17.37
CA ASP A 168 -13.81 -6.01 -16.08
C ASP A 168 -15.08 -5.95 -15.22
N ILE A 169 -16.23 -5.73 -15.85
CA ILE A 169 -17.54 -5.83 -15.18
C ILE A 169 -17.79 -7.25 -14.65
N THR A 170 -17.47 -8.29 -15.42
CA THR A 170 -17.68 -9.67 -14.97
C THR A 170 -16.75 -10.11 -13.85
N GLN A 171 -15.50 -9.62 -13.81
CA GLN A 171 -14.54 -9.95 -12.74
C GLN A 171 -14.70 -9.05 -11.50
N GLY A 172 -15.33 -7.88 -11.63
CA GLY A 172 -15.68 -6.99 -10.52
C GLY A 172 -14.61 -5.96 -10.15
N HIS A 173 -13.54 -5.83 -10.94
CA HIS A 173 -12.50 -4.80 -10.79
C HIS A 173 -11.88 -4.43 -12.14
N VAL A 174 -11.20 -3.27 -12.19
CA VAL A 174 -10.47 -2.80 -13.39
C VAL A 174 -9.19 -3.64 -13.55
N SER A 175 -8.97 -4.21 -14.73
CA SER A 175 -7.72 -4.95 -15.00
C SER A 175 -6.55 -3.97 -15.17
N MET A 176 -5.56 -4.05 -14.28
CA MET A 176 -4.35 -3.21 -14.36
C MET A 176 -3.13 -3.95 -14.93
N THR A 177 -3.25 -5.26 -15.13
CA THR A 177 -2.26 -6.15 -15.77
C THR A 177 -2.99 -7.34 -16.39
N ASP A 178 -2.36 -8.01 -17.35
CA ASP A 178 -2.82 -9.34 -17.78
C ASP A 178 -2.50 -10.39 -16.69
N GLU A 179 -3.53 -10.77 -15.92
CA GLU A 179 -3.39 -11.75 -14.83
C GLU A 179 -3.15 -13.18 -15.33
N SER A 180 -3.53 -13.49 -16.58
CA SER A 180 -3.36 -14.84 -17.14
C SER A 180 -1.90 -15.25 -17.30
N LEU A 181 -1.00 -14.25 -17.28
CA LEU A 181 0.43 -14.43 -17.39
C LEU A 181 1.12 -14.71 -16.06
N PHE A 182 0.41 -14.68 -14.92
CA PHE A 182 0.99 -14.90 -13.60
C PHE A 182 0.29 -16.03 -12.84
N GLU A 183 1.09 -16.87 -12.18
CA GLU A 183 0.63 -17.99 -11.39
C GLU A 183 1.55 -18.18 -10.16
N VAL A 184 0.96 -18.07 -8.97
CA VAL A 184 1.65 -18.20 -7.67
C VAL A 184 2.25 -19.59 -7.50
N GLY A 185 3.57 -19.64 -7.36
CA GLY A 185 4.38 -20.84 -7.26
C GLY A 185 4.89 -21.37 -8.61
N ARG A 186 4.58 -20.72 -9.74
CA ARG A 186 5.10 -21.08 -11.06
C ARG A 186 6.02 -20.03 -11.65
N ASN A 187 5.62 -18.76 -11.61
CA ASN A 187 6.42 -17.64 -12.13
C ASN A 187 6.43 -16.39 -11.25
N VAL A 188 5.65 -16.39 -10.16
CA VAL A 188 5.80 -15.50 -9.00
C VAL A 188 5.85 -16.34 -7.73
N ALA A 189 6.51 -15.90 -6.66
CA ALA A 189 6.72 -16.67 -5.43
C ALA A 189 7.43 -18.01 -5.67
N THR A 190 8.52 -17.98 -6.45
CA THR A 190 9.22 -19.18 -6.94
C THR A 190 10.53 -19.47 -6.22
N THR A 191 10.87 -18.75 -5.15
CA THR A 191 12.09 -19.08 -4.39
C THR A 191 11.93 -20.44 -3.72
N GLU A 192 12.87 -21.36 -3.95
CA GLU A 192 12.77 -22.74 -3.49
C GLU A 192 12.73 -22.81 -1.96
N GLY A 193 11.75 -23.53 -1.41
CA GLY A 193 11.56 -23.69 0.03
C GLY A 193 10.50 -24.75 0.34
N ALA A 194 10.16 -24.87 1.62
CA ALA A 194 9.10 -25.75 2.10
C ALA A 194 8.31 -25.13 3.24
N VAL A 195 7.04 -25.49 3.36
CA VAL A 195 6.25 -25.28 4.58
C VAL A 195 6.78 -26.22 5.64
N VAL A 196 7.22 -25.69 6.79
CA VAL A 196 7.80 -26.46 7.91
C VAL A 196 6.94 -26.45 9.17
N PHE A 197 5.91 -25.59 9.20
CA PHE A 197 4.90 -25.51 10.24
C PHE A 197 3.64 -24.88 9.66
N GLU A 198 2.49 -25.22 10.23
CA GLU A 198 1.23 -24.54 9.93
C GLU A 198 0.28 -24.60 11.14
N ASN A 199 -0.54 -23.57 11.25
CA ASN A 199 -1.69 -23.54 12.15
C ASN A 199 -2.90 -22.93 11.43
N GLU A 200 -3.93 -22.56 12.18
CA GLU A 200 -5.14 -21.97 11.61
C GLU A 200 -4.90 -20.64 10.90
N LEU A 201 -3.88 -19.87 11.31
CA LEU A 201 -3.63 -18.50 10.86
C LEU A 201 -2.55 -18.38 9.79
N PHE A 202 -1.53 -19.24 9.79
CA PHE A 202 -0.42 -19.12 8.84
C PHE A 202 0.29 -20.45 8.55
N GLN A 203 1.05 -20.45 7.45
CA GLN A 203 2.09 -21.43 7.13
C GLN A 203 3.46 -20.78 7.31
N LEU A 204 4.38 -21.45 8.01
CA LEU A 204 5.77 -21.01 8.09
C LEU A 204 6.58 -21.64 6.96
N LEU A 205 7.14 -20.80 6.10
CA LEU A 205 8.03 -21.21 5.02
C LEU A 205 9.47 -21.17 5.52
N GLU A 206 10.26 -22.20 5.22
CA GLU A 206 11.72 -22.17 5.27
C GLU A 206 12.28 -22.24 3.85
N TYR A 207 13.14 -21.28 3.50
CA TYR A 207 13.74 -21.23 2.18
C TYR A 207 15.06 -21.99 2.11
N LYS A 208 15.33 -22.59 0.95
CA LYS A 208 16.55 -23.34 0.70
C LYS A 208 17.77 -22.42 0.73
N PRO A 209 18.80 -22.71 1.53
CA PRO A 209 20.05 -21.97 1.46
C PRO A 209 20.64 -21.96 0.04
N LEU A 210 21.02 -20.79 -0.47
CA LEU A 210 21.71 -20.61 -1.75
C LEU A 210 23.23 -20.47 -1.60
N THR A 211 23.74 -20.58 -0.37
CA THR A 211 25.14 -20.49 0.00
C THR A 211 25.59 -21.73 0.77
N ALA A 212 26.88 -22.08 0.71
CA ALA A 212 27.42 -23.23 1.44
C ALA A 212 27.41 -23.03 2.98
N LYS A 213 27.44 -21.78 3.42
CA LYS A 213 27.35 -21.37 4.82
C LYS A 213 26.27 -20.30 4.98
N VAL A 214 25.56 -20.36 6.10
CA VAL A 214 24.56 -19.36 6.50
C VAL A 214 24.94 -18.79 7.86
N TYR A 215 24.39 -17.65 8.21
CA TYR A 215 24.53 -17.10 9.56
C TYR A 215 23.81 -17.96 10.61
N GLU A 216 24.38 -18.05 11.80
CA GLU A 216 23.84 -18.91 12.87
C GLU A 216 22.52 -18.40 13.45
N ARG A 217 22.30 -17.08 13.47
CA ARG A 217 21.00 -16.51 13.83
C ARG A 217 20.09 -16.55 12.60
N PRO A 218 18.96 -17.26 12.66
CA PRO A 218 18.02 -17.29 11.54
C PRO A 218 17.31 -15.94 11.39
N PHE A 219 16.71 -15.77 10.22
CA PHE A 219 15.99 -14.56 9.85
C PHE A 219 14.51 -14.88 9.63
N LEU A 220 13.61 -14.23 10.37
CA LEU A 220 12.15 -14.38 10.23
C LEU A 220 11.55 -13.12 9.60
N LEU A 221 10.74 -13.32 8.57
CA LEU A 221 9.96 -12.26 7.94
C LEU A 221 8.47 -12.41 8.28
N VAL A 222 7.88 -11.34 8.80
CA VAL A 222 6.46 -11.18 9.09
C VAL A 222 5.87 -10.17 8.09
N PRO A 223 5.28 -10.64 6.97
CA PRO A 223 4.69 -9.78 5.96
C PRO A 223 3.33 -9.24 6.43
N PRO A 224 2.72 -8.29 5.71
CA PRO A 224 1.35 -7.86 5.99
C PRO A 224 0.34 -9.01 5.79
N CYS A 225 -0.78 -8.96 6.50
CA CYS A 225 -1.94 -9.83 6.31
C CYS A 225 -3.08 -9.16 5.51
N ILE A 226 -2.89 -7.91 5.08
CA ILE A 226 -3.82 -7.12 4.23
C ILE A 226 -3.78 -7.57 2.75
N ASN A 227 -2.59 -7.96 2.29
CA ASN A 227 -2.34 -8.60 1.00
C ASN A 227 -1.35 -9.74 1.24
N LYS A 228 -1.09 -10.55 0.21
CA LYS A 228 -0.26 -11.75 0.34
C LYS A 228 1.23 -11.44 0.43
N PHE A 229 2.00 -12.35 1.05
CA PHE A 229 3.42 -12.12 1.32
C PHE A 229 4.32 -11.97 0.08
N TYR A 230 3.89 -12.51 -1.07
CA TYR A 230 4.75 -12.67 -2.24
C TYR A 230 5.12 -11.36 -2.94
N ILE A 231 4.64 -10.20 -2.45
CA ILE A 231 5.23 -8.90 -2.81
C ILE A 231 6.72 -8.81 -2.48
N LEU A 232 7.18 -9.58 -1.49
CA LEU A 232 8.58 -9.70 -1.08
C LEU A 232 9.31 -10.84 -1.81
N ASP A 233 8.60 -11.64 -2.61
CA ASP A 233 9.10 -12.76 -3.41
C ASP A 233 8.38 -12.83 -4.76
N LEU A 234 8.43 -11.73 -5.54
CA LEU A 234 7.75 -11.66 -6.84
C LEU A 234 8.45 -12.60 -7.85
N GLN A 235 9.26 -12.06 -8.74
CA GLN A 235 10.10 -12.82 -9.66
C GLN A 235 11.53 -12.94 -9.08
N PRO A 236 12.36 -13.88 -9.57
CA PRO A 236 13.73 -14.03 -9.08
C PRO A 236 14.55 -12.73 -9.09
N GLU A 237 14.32 -11.85 -10.06
CA GLU A 237 15.08 -10.60 -10.26
C GLU A 237 14.63 -9.46 -9.33
N ASN A 238 13.51 -9.60 -8.62
CA ASN A 238 12.96 -8.60 -7.70
C ASN A 238 12.42 -9.20 -6.39
N SER A 239 12.93 -10.37 -6.00
CA SER A 239 12.63 -11.02 -4.72
C SER A 239 13.59 -10.57 -3.62
N LEU A 240 13.06 -9.89 -2.59
CA LEU A 240 13.81 -9.55 -1.37
C LEU A 240 14.11 -10.81 -0.54
N ILE A 241 13.19 -11.76 -0.52
CA ILE A 241 13.36 -13.04 0.18
C ILE A 241 14.53 -13.81 -0.43
N ARG A 242 14.56 -13.96 -1.76
CA ARG A 242 15.68 -14.57 -2.47
C ARG A 242 16.98 -13.85 -2.19
N TYR A 243 16.97 -12.51 -2.25
CA TYR A 243 18.15 -11.70 -1.94
C TYR A 243 18.69 -11.99 -0.54
N ALA A 244 17.84 -12.05 0.49
CA ALA A 244 18.26 -12.37 1.86
C ALA A 244 18.90 -13.78 1.96
N VAL A 245 18.34 -14.76 1.23
CA VAL A 245 18.90 -16.11 1.14
C VAL A 245 20.27 -16.11 0.45
N GLU A 246 20.43 -15.33 -0.63
CA GLU A 246 21.70 -15.16 -1.34
C GLU A 246 22.75 -14.44 -0.48
N GLN A 247 22.34 -13.55 0.43
CA GLN A 247 23.22 -12.93 1.42
C GLN A 247 23.62 -13.88 2.57
N GLY A 248 23.16 -15.13 2.56
CA GLY A 248 23.54 -16.14 3.55
C GLY A 248 22.69 -16.15 4.82
N HIS A 249 21.50 -15.53 4.81
CA HIS A 249 20.56 -15.67 5.92
C HIS A 249 19.74 -16.97 5.78
N ARG A 250 19.58 -17.71 6.89
CA ARG A 250 18.62 -18.81 6.97
C ARG A 250 17.22 -18.20 7.14
N THR A 251 16.52 -18.04 6.02
CA THR A 251 15.29 -17.25 5.94
C THR A 251 14.02 -18.07 6.15
N PHE A 252 13.16 -17.57 7.02
CA PHE A 252 11.81 -18.05 7.28
C PHE A 252 10.79 -16.94 7.00
N VAL A 253 9.60 -17.30 6.52
CA VAL A 253 8.54 -16.33 6.19
C VAL A 253 7.19 -16.83 6.68
N VAL A 254 6.44 -15.94 7.33
CA VAL A 254 5.03 -16.17 7.69
C VAL A 254 4.16 -15.98 6.44
N SER A 255 3.50 -17.04 5.97
CA SER A 255 2.48 -16.96 4.93
C SER A 255 1.09 -17.01 5.57
N TRP A 256 0.48 -15.86 5.79
CA TRP A 256 -0.86 -15.74 6.36
C TRP A 256 -1.91 -16.48 5.52
N ARG A 257 -2.87 -17.12 6.20
CA ARG A 257 -4.08 -17.68 5.59
C ARG A 257 -5.01 -16.54 5.19
N ASN A 258 -5.69 -16.69 4.06
CA ASN A 258 -6.81 -15.81 3.74
C ASN A 258 -8.04 -16.21 4.60
N PRO A 259 -8.52 -15.35 5.50
CA PRO A 259 -9.63 -15.67 6.39
C PRO A 259 -10.92 -15.99 5.62
N ASP A 260 -11.54 -17.10 5.98
CA ASP A 260 -12.92 -17.45 5.64
C ASP A 260 -13.81 -17.35 6.90
N ASP A 261 -15.08 -17.75 6.78
CA ASP A 261 -16.04 -17.69 7.89
C ASP A 261 -15.57 -18.44 9.15
N SER A 262 -14.70 -19.46 9.02
CA SER A 262 -14.16 -20.19 10.17
C SER A 262 -13.21 -19.33 11.01
N LEU A 263 -12.65 -18.26 10.45
CA LEU A 263 -11.72 -17.34 11.13
C LEU A 263 -12.32 -15.95 11.38
N ALA A 264 -13.59 -15.74 11.05
CA ALA A 264 -14.29 -14.46 11.16
C ALA A 264 -14.34 -13.88 12.59
N HIS A 265 -14.05 -14.70 13.61
CA HIS A 265 -14.04 -14.31 15.02
C HIS A 265 -12.64 -13.98 15.57
N LYS A 266 -11.57 -14.24 14.79
CA LYS A 266 -10.19 -14.00 15.24
C LYS A 266 -9.96 -12.50 15.48
N THR A 267 -9.12 -12.22 16.45
CA THR A 267 -8.85 -10.89 17.00
C THR A 267 -7.43 -10.44 16.69
N TRP A 268 -7.07 -9.22 17.08
CA TRP A 268 -5.68 -8.76 16.99
C TRP A 268 -4.72 -9.63 17.81
N ASP A 269 -5.13 -10.01 19.02
CA ASP A 269 -4.34 -10.83 19.94
C ASP A 269 -4.01 -12.20 19.32
N ASP A 270 -4.95 -12.84 18.61
CA ASP A 270 -4.70 -14.10 17.90
C ASP A 270 -3.55 -13.97 16.87
N TYR A 271 -3.47 -12.86 16.12
CA TYR A 271 -2.40 -12.65 15.13
C TYR A 271 -1.05 -12.33 15.79
N VAL A 272 -1.07 -11.76 16.99
CA VAL A 272 0.14 -11.48 17.77
C VAL A 272 0.65 -12.76 18.43
N GLU A 273 -0.20 -13.47 19.18
CA GLU A 273 0.17 -14.67 19.96
C GLU A 273 0.30 -15.91 19.07
N ASP A 274 -0.77 -16.30 18.39
CA ASP A 274 -0.79 -17.50 17.53
C ASP A 274 -0.20 -17.25 16.13
N GLY A 275 0.14 -16.01 15.80
CA GLY A 275 0.82 -15.63 14.56
C GLY A 275 2.30 -15.34 14.79
N ALA A 276 2.63 -14.08 15.07
CA ALA A 276 4.03 -13.63 15.12
C ALA A 276 4.84 -14.27 16.25
N MET A 277 4.30 -14.36 17.47
CA MET A 277 5.00 -15.00 18.59
C MET A 277 5.18 -16.51 18.36
N ALA A 278 4.15 -17.20 17.88
CA ALA A 278 4.25 -18.60 17.48
C ALA A 278 5.30 -18.82 16.38
N ALA A 279 5.38 -17.93 15.38
CA ALA A 279 6.41 -18.02 14.35
C ALA A 279 7.83 -17.87 14.91
N ILE A 280 8.05 -16.93 15.83
CA ILE A 280 9.33 -16.74 16.53
C ILE A 280 9.73 -18.03 17.27
N ASP A 281 8.82 -18.57 18.09
CA ASP A 281 9.05 -19.81 18.85
C ASP A 281 9.37 -20.99 17.92
N VAL A 282 8.60 -21.18 16.84
CA VAL A 282 8.83 -22.27 15.89
C VAL A 282 10.20 -22.14 15.23
N VAL A 283 10.62 -20.94 14.83
CA VAL A 283 11.96 -20.72 14.25
C VAL A 283 13.07 -21.04 15.25
N GLN A 284 12.94 -20.62 16.51
CA GLN A 284 13.91 -20.96 17.56
C GLN A 284 13.97 -22.49 17.78
N ASN A 285 12.82 -23.17 17.81
CA ASN A 285 12.76 -24.62 17.96
C ASN A 285 13.40 -25.38 16.79
N ILE A 286 13.16 -24.94 15.54
CA ILE A 286 13.75 -25.52 14.32
C ILE A 286 15.26 -25.30 14.27
N THR A 287 15.73 -24.12 14.65
CA THR A 287 17.14 -23.75 14.50
C THR A 287 17.99 -24.09 15.71
N GLY A 288 17.40 -24.15 16.90
CA GLY A 288 18.10 -24.19 18.18
C GLY A 288 18.75 -22.86 18.56
N ALA A 289 18.47 -21.77 17.83
CA ALA A 289 19.02 -20.46 18.14
C ALA A 289 18.29 -19.84 19.35
N GLU A 290 19.07 -19.29 20.28
CA GLU A 290 18.52 -18.55 21.42
C GLU A 290 17.86 -17.24 20.99
N GLN A 291 18.39 -16.57 19.98
CA GLN A 291 17.80 -15.37 19.40
C GLN A 291 17.79 -15.43 17.87
N ILE A 292 16.79 -14.78 17.29
CA ILE A 292 16.62 -14.65 15.83
C ILE A 292 16.71 -13.18 15.41
N ASN A 293 16.91 -12.92 14.11
CA ASN A 293 16.64 -11.60 13.54
C ASN A 293 15.24 -11.60 12.92
N ALA A 294 14.51 -10.50 13.04
CA ALA A 294 13.15 -10.40 12.52
C ALA A 294 12.97 -9.19 11.60
N LEU A 295 12.07 -9.29 10.62
CA LEU A 295 11.63 -8.19 9.78
C LEU A 295 10.11 -8.17 9.71
N GLY A 296 9.51 -7.00 9.89
CA GLY A 296 8.10 -6.78 9.64
C GLY A 296 7.88 -5.73 8.56
N PHE A 297 6.93 -5.98 7.65
CA PHE A 297 6.57 -5.09 6.55
C PHE A 297 5.12 -4.61 6.69
N CYS A 298 4.89 -3.30 6.58
CA CYS A 298 3.55 -2.68 6.69
C CYS A 298 2.86 -3.12 8.00
N VAL A 299 1.61 -3.59 7.97
CA VAL A 299 0.91 -4.08 9.18
C VAL A 299 1.60 -5.29 9.82
N GLY A 300 2.38 -6.07 9.07
CA GLY A 300 3.22 -7.13 9.62
C GLY A 300 4.31 -6.60 10.55
N GLY A 301 4.79 -5.38 10.30
CA GLY A 301 5.65 -4.63 11.22
C GLY A 301 4.94 -4.18 12.48
N THR A 302 3.69 -3.73 12.37
CA THR A 302 2.87 -3.39 13.54
C THR A 302 2.58 -4.63 14.38
N ILE A 303 2.24 -5.77 13.77
CA ILE A 303 2.06 -7.04 14.48
C ILE A 303 3.36 -7.47 15.16
N LEU A 304 4.50 -7.42 14.45
CA LEU A 304 5.80 -7.77 15.02
C LEU A 304 6.17 -6.86 16.19
N SER A 305 5.99 -5.53 16.10
CA SER A 305 6.32 -4.63 17.22
C SER A 305 5.47 -4.91 18.46
N ASN A 306 4.21 -5.29 18.28
CA ASN A 306 3.31 -5.69 19.37
C ASN A 306 3.75 -7.03 19.97
N ALA A 307 4.08 -8.02 19.14
CA ALA A 307 4.63 -9.30 19.60
C ALA A 307 5.90 -9.13 20.43
N LEU A 308 6.83 -8.29 19.98
CA LEU A 308 8.04 -7.98 20.72
C LEU A 308 7.74 -7.28 22.06
N ALA A 309 6.75 -6.38 22.09
CA ALA A 309 6.38 -5.68 23.32
C ALA A 309 5.69 -6.62 24.34
N VAL A 310 4.84 -7.54 23.87
CA VAL A 310 4.25 -8.61 24.70
C VAL A 310 5.35 -9.51 25.26
N LEU A 311 6.28 -9.98 24.42
CA LEU A 311 7.40 -10.82 24.86
C LEU A 311 8.27 -10.11 25.90
N ALA A 312 8.63 -8.84 25.66
CA ALA A 312 9.41 -8.05 26.59
C ALA A 312 8.67 -7.84 27.94
N ALA A 313 7.35 -7.61 27.92
CA ALA A 313 6.54 -7.51 29.13
C ALA A 313 6.50 -8.83 29.93
N ARG A 314 6.55 -9.97 29.22
CA ARG A 314 6.67 -11.33 29.81
C ARG A 314 8.10 -11.68 30.25
N GLY A 315 9.09 -10.84 29.93
CA GLY A 315 10.51 -11.04 30.27
C GLY A 315 11.31 -11.85 29.24
N ASP A 316 10.75 -12.08 28.05
CA ASP A 316 11.38 -12.83 26.96
C ASP A 316 11.96 -11.89 25.90
N GLU A 317 13.21 -12.13 25.49
CA GLU A 317 13.90 -11.36 24.43
C GLU A 317 14.43 -12.25 23.28
N PRO A 318 13.55 -12.98 22.56
CA PRO A 318 13.96 -13.97 21.55
C PRO A 318 14.46 -13.35 20.24
N VAL A 319 14.45 -12.02 20.10
CA VAL A 319 14.83 -11.32 18.87
C VAL A 319 16.02 -10.41 19.12
N ALA A 320 17.14 -10.70 18.45
CA ALA A 320 18.40 -9.98 18.56
C ALA A 320 18.38 -8.64 17.82
N SER A 321 17.64 -8.54 16.71
CA SER A 321 17.44 -7.29 15.96
C SER A 321 16.15 -7.33 15.16
N ALA A 322 15.53 -6.16 14.94
CA ALA A 322 14.30 -6.04 14.17
C ALA A 322 14.44 -5.04 13.02
N THR A 323 13.83 -5.35 11.87
CA THR A 323 13.69 -4.44 10.74
C THR A 323 12.21 -4.09 10.55
N PHE A 324 11.91 -2.81 10.39
CA PHE A 324 10.57 -2.31 10.09
C PHE A 324 10.57 -1.62 8.73
N LEU A 325 9.89 -2.22 7.74
CA LEU A 325 9.78 -1.68 6.39
C LEU A 325 8.42 -1.02 6.21
N THR A 326 8.41 0.30 5.96
CA THR A 326 7.19 1.11 5.75
C THR A 326 6.09 0.72 6.73
N THR A 327 6.41 0.80 8.02
CA THR A 327 5.57 0.35 9.13
C THR A 327 5.07 1.54 9.92
N LEU A 328 3.79 1.54 10.27
CA LEU A 328 3.23 2.46 11.26
C LEU A 328 3.41 1.87 12.66
N ILE A 329 4.18 2.57 13.49
CA ILE A 329 4.27 2.34 14.95
C ILE A 329 3.63 3.53 15.66
N ASP A 330 3.94 4.75 15.20
CA ASP A 330 3.21 5.96 15.55
C ASP A 330 2.18 6.27 14.46
N PHE A 331 0.90 6.27 14.82
CA PHE A 331 -0.24 6.53 13.94
C PHE A 331 -0.73 7.99 14.03
N THR A 332 0.12 8.94 14.44
CA THR A 332 -0.27 10.36 14.48
C THR A 332 -0.52 10.94 13.08
N ASP A 333 0.29 10.54 12.09
CA ASP A 333 0.13 10.93 10.68
C ASP A 333 -0.11 9.69 9.83
N THR A 334 -1.37 9.28 9.67
CA THR A 334 -1.74 8.10 8.85
C THR A 334 -1.96 8.44 7.38
N GLY A 335 -1.55 9.65 6.96
CA GLY A 335 -1.71 10.13 5.61
C GLY A 335 -3.18 10.28 5.21
N ILE A 336 -3.47 9.98 3.95
CA ILE A 336 -4.79 10.22 3.38
C ILE A 336 -5.90 9.35 3.99
N LEU A 337 -5.55 8.23 4.62
CA LEU A 337 -6.53 7.37 5.29
C LEU A 337 -7.23 8.08 6.46
N ASP A 338 -6.57 9.03 7.12
CA ASP A 338 -7.14 9.79 8.25
C ASP A 338 -8.42 10.54 7.87
N VAL A 339 -8.55 10.94 6.60
CA VAL A 339 -9.75 11.60 6.05
C VAL A 339 -11.00 10.75 6.28
N PHE A 340 -10.90 9.43 6.28
CA PHE A 340 -12.04 8.53 6.42
C PHE A 340 -12.27 8.01 7.83
N ILE A 341 -11.42 8.37 8.78
CA ILE A 341 -11.41 7.78 10.12
C ILE A 341 -11.86 8.81 11.14
N ASP A 342 -13.02 8.58 11.72
CA ASP A 342 -13.51 9.32 12.89
C ASP A 342 -14.30 8.40 13.81
N GLU A 343 -14.69 8.94 14.97
CA GLU A 343 -15.39 8.22 16.03
C GLU A 343 -16.69 7.58 15.55
N GLY A 344 -17.42 8.25 14.65
CA GLY A 344 -18.69 7.73 14.11
C GLY A 344 -18.45 6.53 13.22
N MET A 345 -17.50 6.64 12.29
CA MET A 345 -17.13 5.56 11.39
C MET A 345 -16.57 4.35 12.13
N VAL A 346 -15.68 4.55 13.10
CA VAL A 346 -15.11 3.44 13.89
C VAL A 346 -16.20 2.74 14.69
N LYS A 347 -17.10 3.47 15.36
CA LYS A 347 -18.26 2.87 16.05
C LYS A 347 -19.15 2.07 15.12
N TYR A 348 -19.40 2.57 13.91
CA TYR A 348 -20.16 1.83 12.91
C TYR A 348 -19.48 0.51 12.55
N ARG A 349 -18.17 0.51 12.29
CA ARG A 349 -17.41 -0.73 12.01
C ARG A 349 -17.35 -1.67 13.21
N GLU A 350 -17.24 -1.17 14.43
CA GLU A 350 -17.32 -1.97 15.67
C GLU A 350 -18.68 -2.65 15.80
N MET A 351 -19.78 -1.94 15.50
CA MET A 351 -21.13 -2.53 15.51
C MET A 351 -21.32 -3.56 14.40
N GLN A 352 -20.77 -3.32 13.21
CA GLN A 352 -20.93 -4.23 12.07
C GLN A 352 -20.06 -5.49 12.17
N LEU A 353 -18.80 -5.35 12.57
CA LEU A 353 -17.77 -6.37 12.42
C LEU A 353 -17.13 -6.78 13.76
N GLY A 354 -17.31 -6.00 14.83
CA GLY A 354 -16.61 -6.23 16.10
C GLY A 354 -16.99 -7.51 16.85
N LYS A 355 -18.12 -8.17 16.48
CA LYS A 355 -18.56 -9.44 17.07
C LYS A 355 -18.42 -10.64 16.13
N GLY A 356 -17.75 -10.46 14.99
CA GLY A 356 -17.59 -11.48 13.96
C GLY A 356 -17.88 -10.95 12.56
N GLY A 357 -17.69 -11.81 11.56
CA GLY A 357 -17.78 -11.45 10.14
C GLY A 357 -16.41 -11.18 9.53
N LEU A 358 -16.39 -10.83 8.25
CA LEU A 358 -15.17 -10.56 7.50
C LEU A 358 -15.23 -9.16 6.90
N MET A 359 -14.14 -8.41 7.06
CA MET A 359 -13.86 -7.28 6.19
C MET A 359 -13.37 -7.85 4.86
N LYS A 360 -14.16 -7.67 3.80
CA LYS A 360 -13.86 -8.26 2.49
C LYS A 360 -12.65 -7.57 1.85
N GLY A 361 -11.75 -8.36 1.26
CA GLY A 361 -10.55 -7.84 0.59
C GLY A 361 -10.87 -6.83 -0.52
N GLN A 362 -11.98 -7.00 -1.24
CA GLN A 362 -12.43 -6.06 -2.29
C GLN A 362 -12.73 -4.65 -1.75
N ASP A 363 -13.33 -4.54 -0.57
CA ASP A 363 -13.65 -3.24 0.05
C ASP A 363 -12.36 -2.53 0.48
N LEU A 364 -11.38 -3.30 0.96
CA LEU A 364 -10.07 -2.81 1.37
C LEU A 364 -9.23 -2.38 0.15
N ALA A 365 -9.17 -3.20 -0.90
CA ALA A 365 -8.47 -2.90 -2.15
C ALA A 365 -9.05 -1.68 -2.87
N SER A 366 -10.37 -1.51 -2.85
CA SER A 366 -11.04 -0.32 -3.37
C SER A 366 -10.56 0.92 -2.61
N THR A 367 -10.54 0.88 -1.27
CA THR A 367 -10.07 2.00 -0.43
C THR A 367 -8.64 2.42 -0.79
N PHE A 368 -7.72 1.46 -0.95
CA PHE A 368 -6.33 1.75 -1.33
C PHE A 368 -6.19 2.28 -2.76
N SER A 369 -6.95 1.75 -3.71
CA SER A 369 -6.89 2.17 -5.13
C SER A 369 -7.38 3.62 -5.31
N PHE A 370 -8.37 4.05 -4.53
CA PHE A 370 -8.87 5.43 -4.55
C PHE A 370 -7.92 6.45 -3.92
N LEU A 371 -6.84 6.03 -3.24
CA LEU A 371 -5.83 6.95 -2.71
C LEU A 371 -4.98 7.62 -3.81
N ARG A 372 -4.91 7.03 -5.01
CA ARG A 372 -4.29 7.65 -6.22
C ARG A 372 -5.13 7.40 -7.47
N PRO A 373 -6.27 8.09 -7.64
CA PRO A 373 -7.23 7.80 -8.71
C PRO A 373 -6.64 8.00 -10.11
N ASN A 374 -5.76 9.00 -10.29
CA ASN A 374 -5.13 9.26 -11.58
C ASN A 374 -4.19 8.13 -12.01
N ASP A 375 -3.34 7.64 -11.10
CA ASP A 375 -2.32 6.65 -11.42
C ASP A 375 -2.87 5.22 -11.47
N LEU A 376 -3.84 4.89 -10.61
CA LEU A 376 -4.32 3.53 -10.39
C LEU A 376 -5.71 3.25 -11.00
N VAL A 377 -6.46 4.27 -11.41
CA VAL A 377 -7.80 4.09 -12.01
C VAL A 377 -7.84 4.68 -13.41
N TRP A 378 -7.68 6.00 -13.54
CA TRP A 378 -7.96 6.69 -14.80
C TRP A 378 -6.99 6.37 -15.93
N ASN A 379 -5.71 6.14 -15.64
CA ASN A 379 -4.75 5.71 -16.67
C ASN A 379 -5.18 4.39 -17.36
N TYR A 380 -5.65 3.42 -16.59
CA TYR A 380 -6.10 2.12 -17.12
C TYR A 380 -7.46 2.22 -17.79
N VAL A 381 -8.39 3.03 -17.27
CA VAL A 381 -9.66 3.32 -17.95
C VAL A 381 -9.42 3.88 -19.35
N VAL A 382 -8.49 4.84 -19.48
CA VAL A 382 -8.16 5.45 -20.78
C VAL A 382 -7.48 4.44 -21.71
N GLY A 383 -6.44 3.74 -21.25
CA GLY A 383 -5.74 2.75 -22.07
C GLY A 383 -6.65 1.58 -22.47
N ASN A 384 -7.23 0.91 -21.48
CA ASN A 384 -7.99 -0.32 -21.68
C ASN A 384 -9.29 -0.07 -22.45
N TYR A 385 -10.07 0.94 -22.06
CA TYR A 385 -11.45 1.10 -22.56
C TYR A 385 -11.54 2.07 -23.73
N LEU A 386 -10.75 3.16 -23.73
CA LEU A 386 -10.81 4.13 -24.84
C LEU A 386 -9.88 3.77 -26.00
N LYS A 387 -8.70 3.18 -25.70
CA LYS A 387 -7.69 2.83 -26.71
C LYS A 387 -7.66 1.33 -27.04
N GLY A 388 -8.39 0.50 -26.32
CA GLY A 388 -8.42 -0.96 -26.53
C GLY A 388 -7.09 -1.64 -26.24
N GLU A 389 -6.24 -0.99 -25.44
CA GLU A 389 -4.92 -1.50 -25.09
C GLU A 389 -5.03 -2.61 -24.05
N THR A 390 -4.13 -3.58 -24.12
CA THR A 390 -3.96 -4.55 -23.03
C THR A 390 -2.94 -3.98 -22.06
N PRO A 391 -3.24 -3.91 -20.75
CA PRO A 391 -2.28 -3.41 -19.78
C PRO A 391 -1.03 -4.30 -19.77
N PRO A 392 0.18 -3.72 -19.65
CA PRO A 392 1.41 -4.50 -19.68
C PRO A 392 1.45 -5.51 -18.52
N PRO A 393 2.07 -6.68 -18.70
CA PRO A 393 2.25 -7.64 -17.62
C PRO A 393 3.14 -7.03 -16.54
N PHE A 394 2.56 -6.79 -15.38
CA PHE A 394 3.25 -6.21 -14.24
C PHE A 394 2.88 -6.99 -12.99
N ASP A 395 3.85 -7.75 -12.51
CA ASP A 395 3.77 -8.61 -11.31
C ASP A 395 3.26 -7.87 -10.07
N LEU A 396 3.66 -6.60 -9.92
CA LEU A 396 3.19 -5.71 -8.85
C LEU A 396 1.67 -5.47 -8.88
N LEU A 397 1.08 -5.33 -10.06
CA LEU A 397 -0.37 -5.10 -10.20
C LEU A 397 -1.16 -6.40 -10.09
N TYR A 398 -0.56 -7.53 -10.47
CA TYR A 398 -1.11 -8.85 -10.20
C TYR A 398 -1.23 -9.07 -8.69
N TRP A 399 -0.17 -8.78 -7.93
CA TRP A 399 -0.21 -8.82 -6.47
C TRP A 399 -1.25 -7.87 -5.87
N ASN A 400 -1.37 -6.65 -6.40
CA ASN A 400 -2.31 -5.66 -5.87
C ASN A 400 -3.78 -6.11 -6.05
N SER A 401 -4.07 -6.88 -7.10
CA SER A 401 -5.41 -7.40 -7.38
C SER A 401 -5.73 -8.66 -6.55
N ASP A 402 -4.70 -9.37 -6.07
CA ASP A 402 -4.80 -10.58 -5.25
C ASP A 402 -5.00 -10.25 -3.75
N SER A 403 -6.21 -9.78 -3.43
CA SER A 403 -6.61 -9.27 -2.11
C SER A 403 -6.78 -10.39 -1.06
N THR A 404 -6.76 -10.02 0.23
CA THR A 404 -7.12 -10.92 1.35
C THR A 404 -8.20 -10.32 2.25
N ASN A 405 -9.01 -11.17 2.87
CA ASN A 405 -9.97 -10.75 3.89
C ASN A 405 -9.26 -10.46 5.22
N LEU A 406 -9.94 -9.75 6.11
CA LEU A 406 -9.53 -9.62 7.51
C LEU A 406 -10.70 -10.03 8.43
N PRO A 407 -10.44 -10.69 9.57
CA PRO A 407 -11.48 -10.94 10.56
C PRO A 407 -12.05 -9.62 11.07
N GLY A 408 -13.37 -9.59 11.25
CA GLY A 408 -14.08 -8.39 11.68
C GLY A 408 -13.58 -7.81 13.01
N PRO A 409 -13.44 -8.62 14.09
CA PRO A 409 -12.93 -8.16 15.37
C PRO A 409 -11.50 -7.63 15.30
N PHE A 410 -10.62 -8.30 14.54
CA PHE A 410 -9.27 -7.81 14.24
C PHE A 410 -9.32 -6.41 13.60
N TYR A 411 -10.10 -6.23 12.53
CA TYR A 411 -10.15 -4.98 11.78
C TYR A 411 -10.73 -3.82 12.61
N ALA A 412 -11.83 -4.06 13.33
CA ALA A 412 -12.45 -3.05 14.17
C ALA A 412 -11.52 -2.60 15.30
N TRP A 413 -10.85 -3.55 15.96
CA TRP A 413 -9.87 -3.26 17.01
C TRP A 413 -8.66 -2.47 16.47
N TYR A 414 -8.17 -2.86 15.28
CA TYR A 414 -7.05 -2.21 14.59
C TYR A 414 -7.34 -0.73 14.27
N LEU A 415 -8.52 -0.44 13.74
CA LEU A 415 -8.95 0.95 13.47
C LEU A 415 -9.05 1.79 14.74
N ARG A 416 -9.73 1.26 15.77
CA ARG A 416 -9.93 1.95 17.06
C ARG A 416 -8.60 2.29 17.72
N ASN A 417 -7.77 1.28 17.93
CA ASN A 417 -6.61 1.43 18.80
C ASN A 417 -5.43 2.10 18.12
N PHE A 418 -5.31 2.01 16.79
CA PHE A 418 -4.18 2.62 16.09
C PHE A 418 -4.59 3.85 15.30
N TYR A 419 -5.38 3.69 14.25
CA TYR A 419 -5.69 4.82 13.37
C TYR A 419 -6.46 5.94 14.07
N LEU A 420 -7.39 5.62 14.97
CA LEU A 420 -8.19 6.63 15.66
C LEU A 420 -7.53 7.12 16.95
N GLU A 421 -7.12 6.21 17.83
CA GLU A 421 -6.66 6.58 19.16
C GLU A 421 -5.14 6.57 19.33
N ASN A 422 -4.37 6.00 18.40
CA ASN A 422 -2.91 5.89 18.46
C ASN A 422 -2.41 5.42 19.85
N ASN A 423 -3.01 4.34 20.36
CA ASN A 423 -2.77 3.83 21.72
C ASN A 423 -1.42 3.10 21.87
N LEU A 424 -0.80 2.65 20.77
CA LEU A 424 0.47 1.90 20.81
C LEU A 424 1.62 2.73 21.41
N VAL A 425 1.69 4.01 21.08
CA VAL A 425 2.73 4.93 21.56
C VAL A 425 2.43 5.54 22.93
N LYS A 426 1.32 5.15 23.56
CA LYS A 426 0.90 5.63 24.88
C LYS A 426 1.19 4.53 25.92
N PRO A 427 2.26 4.65 26.72
CA PRO A 427 2.68 3.60 27.65
C PRO A 427 1.54 3.12 28.55
N GLY A 428 1.32 1.80 28.57
CA GLY A 428 0.33 1.11 29.39
C GLY A 428 -1.13 1.33 29.02
N LYS A 429 -1.43 2.10 27.96
CA LYS A 429 -2.80 2.38 27.51
C LYS A 429 -3.40 1.22 26.72
N LEU A 430 -2.61 0.61 25.85
CA LEU A 430 -2.99 -0.52 25.03
C LEU A 430 -2.75 -1.82 25.78
N ILE A 431 -3.71 -2.75 25.68
CA ILE A 431 -3.57 -4.12 26.20
C ILE A 431 -3.60 -5.07 25.00
N VAL A 432 -2.59 -5.92 24.90
CA VAL A 432 -2.45 -6.95 23.85
C VAL A 432 -1.99 -8.24 24.50
N CYS A 433 -2.67 -9.35 24.23
CA CYS A 433 -2.38 -10.68 24.78
C CYS A 433 -2.28 -10.67 26.32
N GLY A 434 -3.14 -9.88 26.97
CA GLY A 434 -3.19 -9.69 28.43
C GLY A 434 -2.15 -8.71 29.01
N GLU A 435 -1.18 -8.27 28.21
CA GLU A 435 -0.08 -7.41 28.67
C GLU A 435 -0.32 -5.94 28.38
N LYS A 436 0.12 -5.07 29.29
CA LYS A 436 0.12 -3.62 29.08
C LYS A 436 1.31 -3.24 28.20
N MET A 437 1.03 -2.67 27.04
CA MET A 437 2.08 -2.37 26.06
C MET A 437 2.90 -1.15 26.48
N ASP A 438 4.21 -1.29 26.41
CA ASP A 438 5.16 -0.19 26.56
C ASP A 438 6.35 -0.39 25.62
N LEU A 439 6.47 0.46 24.60
CA LEU A 439 7.56 0.40 23.63
C LEU A 439 8.92 0.75 24.25
N ALA A 440 8.95 1.36 25.45
CA ALA A 440 10.19 1.65 26.19
C ALA A 440 10.96 0.38 26.56
N ASN A 441 10.32 -0.78 26.54
CA ASN A 441 10.96 -2.07 26.80
C ASN A 441 11.67 -2.66 25.57
N LEU A 442 11.47 -2.09 24.37
CA LEU A 442 12.09 -2.58 23.13
C LEU A 442 13.51 -2.04 22.94
N THR A 443 14.44 -2.57 23.72
CA THR A 443 15.84 -2.11 23.75
C THR A 443 16.73 -2.65 22.62
N LEU A 444 16.23 -3.65 21.87
CA LEU A 444 16.94 -4.28 20.76
C LEU A 444 17.33 -3.28 19.64
N PRO A 445 18.41 -3.54 18.87
CA PRO A 445 18.71 -2.80 17.65
C PRO A 445 17.58 -2.87 16.62
N VAL A 446 17.25 -1.72 16.02
CA VAL A 446 16.20 -1.60 15.00
C VAL A 446 16.69 -0.91 13.73
N TYR A 447 16.31 -1.46 12.58
CA TYR A 447 16.43 -0.84 11.27
C TYR A 447 15.06 -0.36 10.82
N ILE A 448 14.92 0.92 10.51
CA ILE A 448 13.66 1.55 10.14
C ILE A 448 13.80 2.08 8.72
N TYR A 449 12.90 1.65 7.84
CA TYR A 449 12.85 2.08 6.45
C TYR A 449 11.51 2.75 6.14
N GLY A 450 11.55 3.86 5.42
CA GLY A 450 10.37 4.45 4.77
C GLY A 450 10.69 4.90 3.34
N SER A 451 9.67 5.03 2.49
CA SER A 451 9.85 5.55 1.13
C SER A 451 9.37 7.01 1.02
N ARG A 452 10.15 7.85 0.34
CA ARG A 452 9.95 9.32 0.26
C ARG A 452 8.58 9.71 -0.30
N GLU A 453 8.08 8.96 -1.28
CA GLU A 453 6.80 9.25 -1.96
C GLU A 453 5.70 8.26 -1.55
N ASP A 454 5.87 7.61 -0.39
CA ASP A 454 4.87 6.73 0.20
C ASP A 454 3.67 7.54 0.71
N HIS A 455 2.48 7.13 0.31
CA HIS A 455 1.20 7.75 0.66
C HIS A 455 0.32 6.83 1.53
N ILE A 456 0.74 5.57 1.70
CA ILE A 456 0.08 4.58 2.56
C ILE A 456 0.70 4.66 3.96
N VAL A 457 2.03 4.67 4.02
CA VAL A 457 2.81 4.95 5.24
C VAL A 457 3.67 6.17 4.95
N PRO A 458 3.16 7.39 5.20
CA PRO A 458 3.92 8.60 4.95
C PRO A 458 5.30 8.55 5.59
N ILE A 459 6.29 9.13 4.91
CA ILE A 459 7.68 9.08 5.37
C ILE A 459 7.86 9.69 6.77
N ASN A 460 7.06 10.71 7.13
CA ASN A 460 7.03 11.28 8.47
C ASN A 460 6.57 10.28 9.53
N ALA A 461 5.58 9.46 9.21
CA ALA A 461 5.06 8.43 10.10
C ALA A 461 6.07 7.27 10.29
N ALA A 462 6.72 6.85 9.21
CA ALA A 462 7.83 5.89 9.30
C ALA A 462 8.97 6.46 10.16
N TYR A 463 9.33 7.74 9.96
CA TYR A 463 10.37 8.43 10.72
C TYR A 463 9.99 8.60 12.20
N ALA A 464 8.73 8.85 12.53
CA ALA A 464 8.24 8.97 13.92
C ALA A 464 8.54 7.73 14.77
N SER A 465 8.66 6.55 14.16
CA SER A 465 9.15 5.33 14.83
C SER A 465 10.50 5.51 15.52
N THR A 466 11.36 6.40 15.00
CA THR A 466 12.67 6.71 15.57
C THR A 466 12.59 7.45 16.92
N GLN A 467 11.45 8.08 17.21
CA GLN A 467 11.22 8.89 18.40
C GLN A 467 10.58 8.07 19.53
N VAL A 468 9.95 6.93 19.20
CA VAL A 468 9.23 6.08 20.17
C VAL A 468 9.97 4.80 20.54
N LEU A 469 10.84 4.29 19.65
CA LEU A 469 11.65 3.09 19.94
C LEU A 469 12.95 3.48 20.65
N PRO A 470 13.27 2.91 21.82
CA PRO A 470 14.43 3.32 22.61
C PRO A 470 15.75 2.69 22.14
N GLY A 471 15.72 1.50 21.54
CA GLY A 471 16.90 0.75 21.11
C GLY A 471 17.81 1.47 20.10
N LYS A 472 18.95 0.86 19.77
CA LYS A 472 19.89 1.43 18.78
C LYS A 472 19.21 1.45 17.40
N LYS A 473 19.00 2.64 16.85
CA LYS A 473 18.24 2.84 15.62
C LYS A 473 19.14 3.12 14.42
N ARG A 474 18.74 2.62 13.25
CA ARG A 474 19.20 3.08 11.92
C ARG A 474 17.98 3.44 11.10
N PHE A 475 17.90 4.69 10.63
CA PHE A 475 16.84 5.11 9.71
C PHE A 475 17.39 5.27 8.30
N VAL A 476 16.64 4.77 7.32
CA VAL A 476 16.93 4.89 5.90
C VAL A 476 15.67 5.30 5.15
N MET A 477 15.81 6.30 4.28
CA MET A 477 14.73 6.71 3.40
C MET A 477 15.03 6.25 1.97
N GLY A 478 14.17 5.45 1.36
CA GLY A 478 14.28 5.10 -0.06
C GLY A 478 13.53 6.09 -0.96
N ALA A 479 13.96 6.23 -2.21
CA ALA A 479 13.17 6.95 -3.22
C ALA A 479 11.90 6.18 -3.61
N SER A 480 11.00 6.84 -4.34
CA SER A 480 9.74 6.28 -4.86
C SER A 480 8.68 6.00 -3.78
N GLY A 481 7.58 5.35 -4.19
CA GLY A 481 6.40 5.09 -3.33
C GLY A 481 6.43 3.73 -2.63
N HIS A 482 5.38 3.43 -1.86
CA HIS A 482 5.26 2.27 -0.95
C HIS A 482 5.94 1.00 -1.43
N ILE A 483 5.52 0.46 -2.58
CA ILE A 483 6.09 -0.80 -3.10
C ILE A 483 7.33 -0.55 -3.96
N ALA A 484 7.31 0.45 -4.83
CA ALA A 484 8.40 0.72 -5.77
C ALA A 484 9.71 1.15 -5.10
N GLY A 485 9.63 1.72 -3.89
CA GLY A 485 10.75 2.04 -3.04
C GLY A 485 11.26 0.84 -2.25
N VAL A 486 10.36 0.06 -1.64
CA VAL A 486 10.71 -1.15 -0.89
C VAL A 486 11.29 -2.21 -1.81
N ILE A 487 10.63 -2.51 -2.93
CA ILE A 487 11.04 -3.50 -3.92
C ILE A 487 11.97 -2.86 -4.96
N ASN A 488 13.22 -2.65 -4.54
CA ASN A 488 14.25 -2.06 -5.37
C ASN A 488 15.48 -2.96 -5.41
N PRO A 489 15.55 -4.00 -6.26
CA PRO A 489 16.68 -4.93 -6.29
C PRO A 489 17.99 -4.26 -6.71
N PRO A 490 19.12 -4.49 -6.00
CA PRO A 490 20.42 -3.86 -6.29
C PRO A 490 20.89 -4.06 -7.73
N ALA A 491 20.69 -5.25 -8.31
CA ALA A 491 21.16 -5.60 -9.65
C ALA A 491 20.59 -4.69 -10.76
N LYS A 492 19.44 -4.05 -10.53
CA LYS A 492 18.83 -3.13 -11.52
C LYS A 492 19.47 -1.73 -11.51
N GLY A 493 20.25 -1.37 -10.49
CA GLY A 493 20.95 -0.07 -10.42
C GLY A 493 20.02 1.15 -10.48
N LYS A 494 18.75 1.01 -10.08
CA LYS A 494 17.74 2.07 -10.17
C LYS A 494 17.62 2.84 -8.85
N ARG A 495 17.17 4.10 -8.98
CA ARG A 495 16.79 4.99 -7.88
C ARG A 495 17.96 5.30 -6.93
N SER A 496 17.63 5.75 -5.73
CA SER A 496 18.54 6.17 -4.67
C SER A 496 17.90 5.94 -3.30
N HIS A 497 18.70 6.11 -2.27
CA HIS A 497 18.29 6.11 -0.87
C HIS A 497 19.12 7.10 -0.07
N TRP A 498 18.61 7.57 1.06
CA TRP A 498 19.27 8.52 1.95
C TRP A 498 19.63 7.85 3.25
N ILE A 499 20.85 8.11 3.73
CA ILE A 499 21.33 7.70 5.05
C ILE A 499 22.04 8.86 5.72
N ARG A 500 22.13 8.81 7.05
CA ARG A 500 22.86 9.78 7.84
C ARG A 500 24.06 9.12 8.52
N ALA A 501 25.27 9.54 8.15
CA ALA A 501 26.51 8.89 8.62
C ALA A 501 26.80 9.11 10.11
N ASP A 502 26.36 10.24 10.67
CA ASP A 502 26.54 10.57 12.10
C ASP A 502 25.56 9.81 13.03
N GLY A 503 24.61 9.06 12.47
CA GLY A 503 23.61 8.29 13.22
C GLY A 503 22.61 9.12 14.01
N LYS A 504 22.57 10.45 13.86
CA LYS A 504 21.63 11.31 14.60
C LYS A 504 20.21 11.16 14.08
N LEU A 505 19.25 11.23 15.00
CA LEU A 505 17.81 11.13 14.72
C LEU A 505 17.11 12.30 15.42
N PRO A 506 17.19 13.53 14.85
CA PRO A 506 16.53 14.71 15.42
C PRO A 506 15.01 14.55 15.44
N ALA A 507 14.30 15.48 16.07
CA ALA A 507 12.85 15.35 16.30
C ALA A 507 12.02 15.30 15.01
N THR A 508 12.47 15.97 13.94
CA THR A 508 11.74 16.03 12.67
C THR A 508 12.52 15.43 11.50
N LEU A 509 11.79 14.97 10.48
CA LEU A 509 12.39 14.42 9.27
C LEU A 509 13.17 15.48 8.50
N GLU A 510 12.70 16.72 8.47
CA GLU A 510 13.36 17.83 7.77
C GLU A 510 14.77 18.07 8.35
N GLN A 511 14.88 18.09 9.68
CA GLN A 511 16.18 18.20 10.37
C GLN A 511 17.07 16.98 10.11
N TRP A 512 16.46 15.79 9.95
CA TRP A 512 17.20 14.59 9.60
C TRP A 512 17.77 14.70 8.18
N LEU A 513 16.97 15.17 7.22
CA LEU A 513 17.34 15.37 5.82
C LEU A 513 18.47 16.37 5.63
N GLU A 514 18.55 17.43 6.45
CA GLU A 514 19.65 18.41 6.41
C GLU A 514 21.05 17.78 6.57
N GLY A 515 21.16 16.65 7.26
CA GLY A 515 22.41 15.89 7.39
C GLY A 515 22.46 14.57 6.64
N ALA A 516 21.37 14.19 5.97
CA ALA A 516 21.30 12.95 5.21
C ALA A 516 22.00 13.12 3.85
N THR A 517 22.69 12.08 3.39
CA THR A 517 23.33 12.04 2.08
C THR A 517 22.56 11.08 1.18
N GLU A 518 22.30 11.50 -0.07
CA GLU A 518 21.74 10.62 -1.09
C GLU A 518 22.81 9.68 -1.64
N HIS A 519 22.49 8.39 -1.70
CA HIS A 519 23.30 7.34 -2.27
C HIS A 519 22.57 6.73 -3.48
N PRO A 520 23.25 6.57 -4.63
CA PRO A 520 22.65 5.92 -5.79
C PRO A 520 22.42 4.42 -5.52
N GLY A 521 21.36 3.87 -6.11
CA GLY A 521 21.04 2.46 -6.03
C GLY A 521 20.15 2.06 -4.85
N SER A 522 20.09 0.76 -4.63
CA SER A 522 19.17 0.13 -3.68
C SER A 522 19.60 0.31 -2.22
N TRP A 523 18.61 0.51 -1.33
CA TRP A 523 18.81 0.45 0.11
C TRP A 523 19.04 -0.98 0.63
N TRP A 524 18.74 -2.03 -0.16
CA TRP A 524 18.90 -3.43 0.26
C TRP A 524 20.35 -3.75 0.63
N THR A 525 21.33 -3.13 -0.03
CA THR A 525 22.76 -3.32 0.28
C THR A 525 23.14 -2.71 1.63
N ASP A 526 22.52 -1.59 1.98
CA ASP A 526 22.69 -0.97 3.30
C ASP A 526 22.08 -1.85 4.39
N TRP A 527 20.85 -2.32 4.16
CA TRP A 527 20.14 -3.21 5.08
C TRP A 527 20.87 -4.54 5.28
N SER A 528 21.32 -5.20 4.21
CA SER A 528 22.05 -6.47 4.33
C SER A 528 23.37 -6.30 5.06
N GLY A 529 24.10 -5.20 4.83
CA GLY A 529 25.32 -4.90 5.58
C GLY A 529 25.06 -4.62 7.07
N TRP A 530 23.95 -3.96 7.40
CA TRP A 530 23.52 -3.79 8.79
C TRP A 530 23.13 -5.13 9.43
N LEU A 531 22.36 -5.96 8.71
CA LEU A 531 21.84 -7.23 9.20
C LEU A 531 22.95 -8.26 9.43
N GLU A 532 23.98 -8.28 8.57
CA GLU A 532 25.21 -9.08 8.74
C GLU A 532 25.82 -8.86 10.14
N GLY A 533 25.90 -7.60 10.59
CA GLY A 533 26.42 -7.24 11.91
C GLY A 533 25.63 -7.82 13.09
N HIS A 534 24.39 -8.27 12.87
CA HIS A 534 23.51 -8.88 13.88
C HIS A 534 23.30 -10.37 13.67
N ALA A 535 23.89 -10.98 12.64
CA ALA A 535 23.58 -12.35 12.23
C ALA A 535 24.41 -13.44 12.93
N GLY A 536 25.49 -13.06 13.63
CA GLY A 536 26.41 -13.99 14.30
C GLY A 536 27.40 -14.63 13.33
N LYS A 537 28.08 -15.70 13.76
CA LYS A 537 29.08 -16.36 12.89
C LYS A 537 28.41 -17.17 11.77
N GLN A 538 29.17 -17.45 10.72
CA GLN A 538 28.73 -18.37 9.67
C GLN A 538 28.89 -19.84 10.08
N ILE A 539 27.86 -20.64 9.85
CA ILE A 539 27.79 -22.09 10.06
C ILE A 539 27.48 -22.80 8.74
N ALA A 540 27.73 -24.11 8.67
CA ALA A 540 27.33 -24.88 7.50
C ALA A 540 25.82 -24.80 7.26
N ALA A 541 25.41 -24.61 6.01
CA ALA A 541 24.00 -24.56 5.65
C ALA A 541 23.29 -25.89 6.01
N PRO A 542 22.06 -25.84 6.54
CA PRO A 542 21.28 -27.04 6.80
C PRO A 542 21.00 -27.81 5.50
N LYS A 543 21.10 -29.13 5.55
CA LYS A 543 20.90 -30.02 4.38
C LYS A 543 19.44 -30.39 4.13
N ALA A 544 18.56 -30.12 5.09
CA ALA A 544 17.15 -30.44 5.04
C ALA A 544 16.34 -29.32 5.70
N TYR A 545 15.08 -29.19 5.30
CA TYR A 545 14.12 -28.28 5.93
C TYR A 545 13.66 -28.80 7.29
N GLY A 546 13.34 -27.86 8.18
CA GLY A 546 12.76 -28.10 9.47
C GLY A 546 13.69 -28.84 10.42
N LYS A 547 13.10 -29.56 11.39
CA LYS A 547 13.85 -30.31 12.41
C LYS A 547 13.02 -31.46 12.98
N GLY A 548 13.63 -32.66 12.96
CA GLY A 548 13.04 -33.86 13.54
C GLY A 548 11.69 -34.23 12.93
N THR A 549 10.88 -35.00 13.65
CA THR A 549 9.54 -35.40 13.21
C THR A 549 8.47 -34.33 13.44
N ARG A 550 8.69 -33.42 14.40
CA ARG A 550 7.74 -32.35 14.77
C ARG A 550 7.63 -31.27 13.69
N PHE A 551 8.76 -30.87 13.09
CA PHE A 551 8.81 -29.84 12.06
C PHE A 551 9.33 -30.43 10.76
N LYS A 552 8.65 -31.46 10.25
CA LYS A 552 8.95 -32.01 8.93
C LYS A 552 8.41 -31.09 7.84
N ALA A 553 9.05 -31.07 6.68
CA ALA A 553 8.49 -30.43 5.50
C ALA A 553 7.08 -31.01 5.20
N ILE A 554 6.10 -30.12 5.05
CA ILE A 554 4.69 -30.47 4.80
C ILE A 554 4.43 -30.47 3.30
N GLU A 555 4.74 -29.36 2.63
CA GLU A 555 4.61 -29.19 1.19
C GLU A 555 5.64 -28.16 0.67
N PRO A 556 5.97 -28.13 -0.63
CA PRO A 556 6.85 -27.11 -1.19
C PRO A 556 6.30 -25.68 -1.02
N ALA A 557 7.21 -24.70 -0.91
CA ALA A 557 6.87 -23.29 -1.07
C ALA A 557 6.21 -23.06 -2.45
N PRO A 558 5.28 -22.10 -2.58
CA PRO A 558 4.92 -21.08 -1.60
C PRO A 558 3.79 -21.49 -0.63
N GLY A 559 3.46 -22.79 -0.56
CA GLY A 559 2.38 -23.32 0.28
C GLY A 559 0.99 -23.14 -0.33
N ARG A 560 -0.03 -23.71 0.33
CA ARG A 560 -1.42 -23.65 -0.12
C ARG A 560 -2.20 -22.44 0.38
N TYR A 561 -1.82 -21.83 1.50
CA TYR A 561 -2.54 -20.68 2.07
C TYR A 561 -2.48 -19.45 1.15
N VAL A 562 -1.32 -19.16 0.58
CA VAL A 562 -1.14 -18.04 -0.36
C VAL A 562 -1.94 -18.22 -1.66
N LYS A 563 -2.32 -19.45 -2.02
CA LYS A 563 -3.07 -19.75 -3.25
C LYS A 563 -4.58 -19.58 -3.09
N GLN A 564 -5.08 -19.35 -1.87
CA GLN A 564 -6.50 -19.12 -1.61
C GLN A 564 -6.94 -17.78 -2.21
N LYS A 565 -8.05 -17.77 -2.95
CA LYS A 565 -8.66 -16.55 -3.51
C LYS A 565 -9.81 -16.08 -2.60
N VAL A 566 -10.17 -14.79 -2.70
CA VAL A 566 -11.35 -14.18 -2.05
C VAL A 566 -12.59 -14.39 -2.90
#